data_AF-F1W4P2-F1
#
_entry.id   AF-F1W4P2-F1
#
_cell.length_a   1.000
_cell.length_b   1.000
_cell.length_c   1.000
_cell.angle_alpha   90.00
_cell.angle_beta   90.00
_cell.angle_gamma   90.00
#
_symmetry.space_group_name_H-M   'P 1'
#
loop_
_entity.id
_entity.type
_entity.pdbx_description
1 polymer ?
#
loop_
_entity_poly.entity_id
_entity_poly.type
_entity_poly.pdbx_seq_one_letter_code
_entity_poly.pdbx_strand_id
1 'polypeptide(L)'
;MPKNKKPAPRKSAESPEQKDEALTRQLCALSAYLAGSPAKNATTVQNEADFYKIIKKCLHQKKDDILYEALEWTRHDAIRAHVLLKETMEEVAEVVVIGREGAAATEINAFVIPLFLHTTGGLKGAQCFQDQEAYELLTRSLQEAGLESPDATVVLVNHAYQLDEIDSITFSHLHEMVRDAHASMHDMRAATATAISRSFAEPVDEPFAAEDLAVELRFLLGFSMKSVDDKFYQAPADEVAADAWYAARESRFQQWTEQVTPLVRRCFGPADRDIEVHFLYQDLFHGGKERGIAEYFMLQMMSDLNHALSEQGLEAVSTRAVVGPAEFGDEKVLRVNLYAISDAALVASSEKPLLQTADLDSELADLRDALGMIGIETISVAQGFDEEGAPVGIAA
;
A
#
# COMPACT_ATOMS: atom_id res chain seq x y z
N MET A 1 32.50 32.58 -57.91
CA MET A 1 32.34 33.12 -56.54
C MET A 1 31.47 32.16 -55.74
N PRO A 2 31.99 31.53 -54.66
CA PRO A 2 31.23 30.53 -53.91
C PRO A 2 30.27 31.20 -52.91
N LYS A 3 29.02 30.75 -52.90
CA LYS A 3 27.96 31.17 -51.95
C LYS A 3 28.06 30.32 -50.68
N ASN A 4 28.81 30.78 -49.67
CA ASN A 4 28.75 30.22 -48.32
C ASN A 4 27.73 31.00 -47.47
N LYS A 5 26.48 30.53 -47.43
CA LYS A 5 25.54 30.92 -46.36
C LYS A 5 25.91 30.15 -45.10
N LYS A 6 26.33 30.86 -44.05
CA LYS A 6 26.51 30.27 -42.71
C LYS A 6 25.15 29.74 -42.19
N PRO A 7 25.11 28.59 -41.50
CA PRO A 7 23.87 28.09 -40.91
C PRO A 7 23.37 29.08 -39.85
N ALA A 8 22.05 29.27 -39.78
CA ALA A 8 21.43 30.05 -38.72
C ALA A 8 21.74 29.44 -37.33
N PRO A 9 21.85 30.25 -36.27
CA PRO A 9 22.13 29.74 -34.94
C PRO A 9 20.99 28.82 -34.50
N ARG A 10 21.31 27.61 -34.05
CA ARG A 10 20.34 26.67 -33.48
C ARG A 10 19.67 27.37 -32.28
N LYS A 11 18.33 27.38 -32.24
CA LYS A 11 17.57 27.71 -31.03
C LYS A 11 18.17 26.92 -29.86
N SER A 12 18.45 27.59 -28.75
CA SER A 12 18.89 26.98 -27.50
C SER A 12 17.91 25.85 -27.15
N ALA A 13 18.41 24.62 -26.98
CA ALA A 13 17.59 23.52 -26.55
C ALA A 13 17.13 23.75 -25.11
N GLU A 14 15.88 23.43 -24.79
CA GLU A 14 15.33 23.47 -23.43
C GLU A 14 16.17 22.60 -22.48
N SER A 15 16.39 23.09 -21.26
CA SER A 15 17.13 22.36 -20.23
C SER A 15 16.36 21.09 -19.81
N PRO A 16 17.05 20.10 -19.21
CA PRO A 16 16.37 18.94 -18.63
C PRO A 16 15.29 19.33 -17.61
N GLU A 17 15.55 20.27 -16.70
CA GLU A 17 14.56 20.68 -15.69
C GLU A 17 13.31 21.28 -16.32
N GLN A 18 13.48 22.11 -17.37
CA GLN A 18 12.34 22.69 -18.10
C GLN A 18 11.46 21.63 -18.77
N LYS A 19 12.06 20.52 -19.20
CA LYS A 19 11.30 19.40 -19.80
C LYS A 19 10.57 18.59 -18.74
N ASP A 20 11.21 18.40 -17.59
CA ASP A 20 10.62 17.65 -16.49
C ASP A 20 9.42 18.42 -15.91
N GLU A 21 9.59 19.72 -15.63
CA GLU A 21 8.49 20.60 -15.19
C GLU A 21 7.36 20.67 -16.24
N ALA A 22 7.68 20.69 -17.54
CA ALA A 22 6.68 20.65 -18.60
C ALA A 22 5.90 19.33 -18.62
N LEU A 23 6.56 18.20 -18.33
CA LEU A 23 5.91 16.90 -18.20
C LEU A 23 5.04 16.83 -16.95
N THR A 24 5.50 17.34 -15.80
CA THR A 24 4.71 17.47 -14.58
C THR A 24 3.42 18.26 -14.84
N ARG A 25 3.54 19.45 -15.46
CA ARG A 25 2.37 20.26 -15.87
C ARG A 25 1.42 19.51 -16.79
N GLN A 26 1.96 18.76 -17.74
CA GLN A 26 1.15 17.99 -18.68
C GLN A 26 0.37 16.87 -17.98
N LEU A 27 0.98 16.16 -17.03
CA LEU A 27 0.30 15.14 -16.23
C LEU A 27 -0.85 15.76 -15.42
N CYS A 28 -0.60 16.86 -14.70
CA CYS A 28 -1.64 17.55 -13.92
C CYS A 28 -2.79 18.04 -14.81
N ALA A 29 -2.49 18.58 -15.99
CA ALA A 29 -3.52 19.06 -16.92
C ALA A 29 -4.38 17.92 -17.47
N LEU A 30 -3.77 16.79 -17.82
CA LEU A 30 -4.48 15.61 -18.31
C LEU A 30 -5.33 14.97 -17.21
N SER A 31 -4.79 14.80 -16.00
CA SER A 31 -5.55 14.24 -14.88
C SER A 31 -6.72 15.14 -14.51
N ALA A 32 -6.55 16.47 -14.48
CA ALA A 32 -7.64 17.41 -14.22
C ALA A 32 -8.74 17.34 -15.30
N TYR A 33 -8.36 17.27 -16.57
CA TYR A 33 -9.31 17.11 -17.68
C TYR A 33 -10.12 15.80 -17.54
N LEU A 34 -9.44 14.68 -17.29
CA LEU A 34 -10.06 13.35 -17.20
C LEU A 34 -10.92 13.19 -15.94
N ALA A 35 -10.46 13.73 -14.81
CA ALA A 35 -11.22 13.75 -13.56
C ALA A 35 -12.51 14.58 -13.66
N GLY A 36 -12.60 15.50 -14.63
CA GLY A 36 -13.83 16.20 -14.98
C GLY A 36 -14.91 15.32 -15.61
N SER A 37 -14.64 14.02 -15.79
CA SER A 37 -15.54 13.04 -16.43
C SER A 37 -16.08 13.52 -17.79
N PRO A 38 -15.19 13.92 -18.72
CA PRO A 38 -15.60 14.47 -20.00
C PRO A 38 -16.35 13.42 -20.82
N ALA A 39 -17.27 13.87 -21.68
CA ALA A 39 -17.99 12.96 -22.56
C ALA A 39 -17.02 12.10 -23.38
N LYS A 40 -17.29 10.80 -23.49
CA LYS A 40 -16.48 9.88 -24.31
C LYS A 40 -16.55 10.30 -25.77
N ASN A 41 -15.42 10.80 -26.28
CA ASN A 41 -15.22 11.21 -27.65
C ASN A 41 -13.76 10.95 -28.06
N ALA A 42 -13.42 11.17 -29.34
CA ALA A 42 -12.06 10.90 -29.84
C ALA A 42 -10.97 11.66 -29.09
N THR A 43 -11.23 12.89 -28.65
CA THR A 43 -10.28 13.70 -27.87
C THR A 43 -10.07 13.11 -26.48
N THR A 44 -11.14 12.71 -25.79
CA THR A 44 -11.05 12.07 -24.48
C THR A 44 -10.25 10.77 -24.55
N VAL A 45 -10.53 9.91 -25.55
CA VAL A 45 -9.79 8.66 -25.77
C VAL A 45 -8.30 8.93 -26.04
N GLN A 46 -8.00 9.97 -26.82
CA GLN A 46 -6.61 10.36 -27.08
C GLN A 46 -5.91 10.86 -25.81
N ASN A 47 -6.60 11.68 -25.00
CA ASN A 47 -6.06 12.19 -23.74
C ASN A 47 -5.82 11.05 -22.72
N GLU A 48 -6.73 10.08 -22.62
CA GLU A 48 -6.54 8.87 -21.80
C GLU A 48 -5.28 8.09 -22.24
N ALA A 49 -5.13 7.87 -23.56
CA ALA A 49 -3.99 7.17 -24.11
C ALA A 49 -2.67 7.94 -23.89
N ASP A 50 -2.67 9.26 -24.05
CA ASP A 50 -1.49 10.09 -23.81
C ASP A 50 -1.13 10.15 -22.33
N PHE A 51 -2.12 10.23 -21.44
CA PHE A 51 -1.94 10.18 -19.99
C PHE A 51 -1.25 8.89 -19.55
N TYR A 52 -1.81 7.74 -19.92
CA TYR A 52 -1.24 6.43 -19.64
C TYR A 52 0.18 6.28 -20.21
N LYS A 53 0.38 6.77 -21.45
CA LYS A 53 1.69 6.72 -22.13
C LYS A 53 2.76 7.55 -21.41
N ILE A 54 2.40 8.72 -20.87
CA ILE A 54 3.36 9.56 -20.12
C ILE A 54 3.75 8.88 -18.81
N ILE A 55 2.78 8.37 -18.05
CA ILE A 55 3.05 7.63 -16.80
C ILE A 55 3.98 6.46 -17.06
N LYS A 56 3.61 5.58 -18.01
CA LYS A 56 4.43 4.41 -18.38
C LYS A 56 5.84 4.79 -18.82
N LYS A 57 5.99 5.91 -19.54
CA LYS A 57 7.30 6.43 -19.94
C LYS A 57 8.12 6.89 -18.73
N CYS A 58 7.51 7.59 -17.77
CA CYS A 58 8.20 8.04 -16.56
C CYS A 58 8.67 6.86 -15.72
N LEU A 59 7.82 5.84 -15.51
CA LEU A 59 8.17 4.61 -14.81
C LEU A 59 9.36 3.91 -15.48
N HIS A 60 9.31 3.75 -16.81
CA HIS A 60 10.41 3.13 -17.56
C HIS A 60 11.72 3.93 -17.48
N GLN A 61 11.62 5.25 -17.37
CA GLN A 61 12.77 6.16 -17.27
C GLN A 61 13.19 6.43 -15.81
N LYS A 62 12.54 5.80 -14.84
CA LYS A 62 12.78 6.00 -13.39
C LYS A 62 12.68 7.47 -12.98
N LYS A 63 11.66 8.16 -13.50
CA LYS A 63 11.40 9.57 -13.20
C LYS A 63 10.33 9.70 -12.12
N ASP A 64 10.58 9.09 -10.96
CA ASP A 64 9.68 9.16 -9.82
C ASP A 64 9.46 10.61 -9.36
N ASP A 65 10.49 11.47 -9.43
CA ASP A 65 10.37 12.90 -9.07
C ASP A 65 9.23 13.60 -9.82
N ILE A 66 9.05 13.33 -11.12
CA ILE A 66 7.94 13.90 -11.92
C ILE A 66 6.59 13.36 -11.44
N LEU A 67 6.53 12.07 -11.09
CA LEU A 67 5.29 11.42 -10.68
C LEU A 67 4.83 11.95 -9.32
N TYR A 68 5.74 12.00 -8.34
CA TYR A 68 5.46 12.52 -7.01
C TYR A 68 5.21 14.04 -7.04
N GLU A 69 5.97 14.82 -7.82
CA GLU A 69 5.71 16.26 -7.98
C GLU A 69 4.30 16.53 -8.56
N ALA A 70 3.85 15.71 -9.51
CA ALA A 70 2.49 15.83 -10.07
C ALA A 70 1.41 15.47 -9.04
N LEU A 71 1.66 14.51 -8.15
CA LEU A 71 0.79 14.20 -7.02
C LEU A 71 0.72 15.37 -6.03
N GLU A 72 1.86 15.96 -5.67
CA GLU A 72 1.94 17.12 -4.78
C GLU A 72 1.19 18.33 -5.36
N TRP A 73 1.34 18.62 -6.65
CA TRP A 73 0.65 19.76 -7.27
C TRP A 73 -0.87 19.60 -7.35
N THR A 74 -1.36 18.36 -7.42
CA THR A 74 -2.80 18.09 -7.50
C THR A 74 -3.46 17.93 -6.13
N ARG A 75 -2.63 17.72 -5.09
CA ARG A 75 -2.99 17.36 -3.72
C ARG A 75 -4.08 18.22 -3.10
N HIS A 76 -3.92 19.55 -3.17
CA HIS A 76 -4.82 20.50 -2.49
C HIS A 76 -5.85 21.13 -3.42
N ASP A 77 -5.45 21.44 -4.65
CA ASP A 77 -6.28 22.25 -5.57
C ASP A 77 -7.18 21.41 -6.48
N ALA A 78 -6.91 20.11 -6.63
CA ALA A 78 -7.60 19.25 -7.59
C ALA A 78 -7.72 17.80 -7.10
N ILE A 79 -8.38 17.59 -5.95
CA ILE A 79 -8.46 16.26 -5.29
C ILE A 79 -8.92 15.13 -6.21
N ARG A 80 -9.91 15.36 -7.09
CA ARG A 80 -10.37 14.34 -8.05
C ARG A 80 -9.29 13.99 -9.08
N ALA A 81 -8.46 14.96 -9.47
CA ALA A 81 -7.32 14.76 -10.35
C ALA A 81 -6.20 14.02 -9.63
N HIS A 82 -5.97 14.33 -8.36
CA HIS A 82 -5.01 13.64 -7.50
C HIS A 82 -5.36 12.15 -7.34
N VAL A 83 -6.62 11.83 -7.02
CA VAL A 83 -7.12 10.45 -6.90
C VAL A 83 -6.89 9.68 -8.21
N LEU A 84 -7.39 10.21 -9.34
CA LEU A 84 -7.23 9.57 -10.64
C LEU A 84 -5.74 9.36 -11.00
N LEU A 85 -4.90 10.35 -10.69
CA LEU A 85 -3.47 10.29 -10.96
C LEU A 85 -2.79 9.21 -10.14
N LYS A 86 -3.05 9.15 -8.83
CA LYS A 86 -2.54 8.12 -7.92
C LYS A 86 -2.97 6.73 -8.37
N GLU A 87 -4.27 6.50 -8.54
CA GLU A 87 -4.83 5.20 -8.96
C GLU A 87 -4.22 4.72 -10.27
N THR A 88 -4.08 5.61 -11.27
CA THR A 88 -3.49 5.23 -12.55
C THR A 88 -2.00 4.94 -12.42
N MET A 89 -1.26 5.69 -11.61
CA MET A 89 0.17 5.44 -11.36
C MET A 89 0.37 4.09 -10.66
N GLU A 90 -0.43 3.79 -9.65
CA GLU A 90 -0.44 2.53 -8.91
C GLU A 90 -0.71 1.35 -9.87
N GLU A 91 -1.78 1.45 -10.67
CA GLU A 91 -2.15 0.42 -11.64
C GLU A 91 -1.01 0.16 -12.66
N VAL A 92 -0.41 1.21 -13.25
CA VAL A 92 0.65 1.04 -14.25
C VAL A 92 1.96 0.54 -13.62
N ALA A 93 2.21 0.88 -12.35
CA ALA A 93 3.39 0.44 -11.62
C ALA A 93 3.30 -1.05 -11.28
N GLU A 94 2.15 -1.51 -10.78
CA GLU A 94 1.99 -2.86 -10.27
C GLU A 94 1.46 -3.86 -11.29
N VAL A 95 0.82 -3.43 -12.38
CA VAL A 95 0.26 -4.28 -13.45
C VAL A 95 0.91 -4.01 -14.81
N VAL A 96 1.47 -5.06 -15.44
CA VAL A 96 2.09 -4.97 -16.76
C VAL A 96 1.52 -6.01 -17.71
N VAL A 97 0.89 -5.54 -18.78
CA VAL A 97 0.44 -6.37 -19.91
C VAL A 97 1.54 -6.49 -20.95
N ILE A 98 1.82 -7.73 -21.36
CA ILE A 98 2.87 -8.10 -22.30
C ILE A 98 2.25 -8.89 -23.45
N GLY A 99 2.22 -8.25 -24.62
CA GLY A 99 1.87 -8.92 -25.87
C GLY A 99 3.09 -9.53 -26.54
N ARG A 100 2.95 -10.74 -27.09
CA ARG A 100 3.93 -11.34 -28.00
C ARG A 100 3.26 -11.61 -29.35
N GLU A 101 4.01 -11.44 -30.42
CA GLU A 101 3.50 -11.73 -31.76
C GLU A 101 3.17 -13.23 -31.88
N GLY A 102 1.90 -13.54 -32.16
CA GLY A 102 1.42 -14.92 -32.30
C GLY A 102 1.07 -15.67 -31.00
N ALA A 103 1.10 -15.02 -29.83
CA ALA A 103 0.64 -15.61 -28.57
C ALA A 103 -0.41 -14.74 -27.88
N ALA A 104 -1.21 -15.35 -26.99
CA ALA A 104 -2.14 -14.60 -26.15
C ALA A 104 -1.37 -13.61 -25.25
N ALA A 105 -1.95 -12.44 -25.01
CA ALA A 105 -1.35 -11.45 -24.12
C ALA A 105 -1.37 -11.99 -22.68
N THR A 106 -0.26 -11.80 -21.98
CA THR A 106 -0.14 -12.13 -20.56
C THR A 106 -0.10 -10.86 -19.74
N GLU A 107 -0.74 -10.90 -18.58
CA GLU A 107 -0.64 -9.87 -17.56
C GLU A 107 0.22 -10.41 -16.42
N ILE A 108 1.13 -9.58 -15.91
CA ILE A 108 1.77 -9.81 -14.62
C ILE A 108 1.41 -8.69 -13.66
N ASN A 109 1.16 -9.04 -12.40
CA ASN A 109 0.84 -8.08 -11.35
C ASN A 109 1.63 -8.40 -10.07
N ALA A 110 1.93 -7.37 -9.28
CA ALA A 110 2.44 -7.51 -7.92
C ALA A 110 1.30 -7.47 -6.90
N PHE A 111 1.35 -8.34 -5.91
CA PHE A 111 0.40 -8.39 -4.80
C PHE A 111 1.14 -8.52 -3.48
N VAL A 112 0.51 -8.09 -2.38
CA VAL A 112 1.04 -8.30 -1.03
C VAL A 112 0.01 -8.96 -0.12
N ILE A 113 0.51 -9.68 0.88
CA ILE A 113 -0.26 -10.20 2.00
C ILE A 113 0.36 -9.63 3.27
N PRO A 114 -0.22 -8.58 3.86
CA PRO A 114 0.22 -8.07 5.15
C PRO A 114 -0.19 -9.04 6.26
N LEU A 115 0.66 -9.15 7.27
CA LEU A 115 0.41 -9.94 8.46
C LEU A 115 1.08 -9.35 9.70
N PHE A 116 0.43 -9.48 10.85
CA PHE A 116 1.07 -9.26 12.14
C PHE A 116 1.71 -10.53 12.64
N LEU A 117 2.91 -10.37 13.20
CA LEU A 117 3.64 -11.41 13.88
C LEU A 117 3.84 -11.04 15.33
N HIS A 118 3.40 -11.93 16.20
CA HIS A 118 3.61 -11.83 17.63
C HIS A 118 4.71 -12.82 18.00
N THR A 119 5.84 -12.30 18.48
CA THR A 119 7.00 -13.12 18.82
C THR A 119 7.66 -12.64 20.10
N THR A 120 8.38 -13.54 20.77
CA THR A 120 9.35 -13.12 21.79
C THR A 120 10.69 -12.83 21.11
N GLY A 121 11.25 -11.65 21.38
CA GLY A 121 12.56 -11.19 20.91
C GLY A 121 12.68 -10.78 19.46
N GLY A 122 11.55 -10.62 18.75
CA GLY A 122 11.46 -10.09 17.38
C GLY A 122 12.04 -11.02 16.30
N LEU A 123 11.47 -10.99 15.11
CA LEU A 123 11.96 -11.80 14.00
C LEU A 123 13.45 -11.59 13.73
N LYS A 124 14.14 -12.69 13.39
CA LYS A 124 15.54 -12.65 12.96
C LYS A 124 15.58 -12.92 11.47
N GLY A 125 15.86 -11.88 10.67
CA GLY A 125 15.82 -11.98 9.20
C GLY A 125 16.65 -13.14 8.64
N ALA A 126 17.83 -13.42 9.23
CA ALA A 126 18.68 -14.55 8.83
C ALA A 126 18.08 -15.94 9.10
N GLN A 127 17.05 -16.03 9.94
CA GLN A 127 16.30 -17.27 10.23
C GLN A 127 15.04 -17.38 9.37
N CYS A 128 14.62 -16.30 8.72
CA CYS A 128 13.48 -16.34 7.82
C CYS A 128 13.82 -17.16 6.57
N PHE A 129 12.82 -17.92 6.16
CA PHE A 129 12.71 -18.78 4.99
C PHE A 129 13.87 -19.76 4.77
N GLN A 130 14.42 -20.28 5.86
CA GLN A 130 15.41 -21.36 5.80
C GLN A 130 14.76 -22.70 5.43
N ASP A 131 13.45 -22.85 5.67
CA ASP A 131 12.67 -24.04 5.31
C ASP A 131 12.08 -23.91 3.90
N GLN A 132 12.87 -24.35 2.91
CA GLN A 132 12.51 -24.26 1.48
C GLN A 132 11.25 -25.08 1.14
N GLU A 133 11.01 -26.21 1.81
CA GLU A 133 9.81 -27.02 1.59
C GLU A 133 8.56 -26.27 2.06
N ALA A 134 8.61 -25.66 3.25
CA ALA A 134 7.50 -24.86 3.76
C ALA A 134 7.18 -23.68 2.83
N TYR A 135 8.22 -23.01 2.32
CA TYR A 135 8.09 -21.90 1.38
C TYR A 135 7.44 -22.33 0.05
N GLU A 136 7.85 -23.46 -0.52
CA GLU A 136 7.27 -23.99 -1.76
C GLU A 136 5.82 -24.40 -1.59
N LEU A 137 5.48 -25.02 -0.46
CA LEU A 137 4.09 -25.37 -0.11
C LEU A 137 3.25 -24.11 0.11
N LEU A 138 3.78 -23.10 0.80
CA LEU A 138 3.12 -21.81 0.99
C LEU A 138 2.82 -21.14 -0.35
N THR A 139 3.81 -21.07 -1.24
CA THR A 139 3.61 -20.46 -2.57
C THR A 139 2.53 -21.18 -3.38
N ARG A 140 2.56 -22.53 -3.39
CA ARG A 140 1.58 -23.34 -4.12
C ARG A 140 0.16 -23.23 -3.55
N SER A 141 0.05 -23.08 -2.23
CA SER A 141 -1.24 -23.04 -1.54
C SER A 141 -2.14 -21.90 -2.02
N LEU A 142 -1.58 -20.80 -2.54
CA LEU A 142 -2.34 -19.68 -3.11
C LEU A 142 -3.24 -20.13 -4.28
N GLN A 143 -2.75 -21.06 -5.10
CA GLN A 143 -3.53 -21.63 -6.21
C GLN A 143 -4.43 -22.77 -5.73
N GLU A 144 -3.94 -23.63 -4.84
CA GLU A 144 -4.71 -24.76 -4.30
C GLU A 144 -5.97 -24.31 -3.53
N ALA A 145 -5.87 -23.18 -2.81
CA ALA A 145 -6.99 -22.57 -2.10
C ALA A 145 -7.87 -21.67 -2.99
N GLY A 146 -7.53 -21.50 -4.27
CA GLY A 146 -8.30 -20.65 -5.19
C GLY A 146 -8.25 -19.16 -4.85
N LEU A 147 -7.11 -18.68 -4.34
CA LEU A 147 -6.81 -17.24 -4.23
C LEU A 147 -6.25 -16.69 -5.54
N GLU A 148 -5.51 -17.54 -6.26
CA GLU A 148 -5.03 -17.32 -7.62
C GLU A 148 -5.59 -18.39 -8.57
N SER A 149 -5.66 -18.06 -9.86
CA SER A 149 -6.14 -18.97 -10.91
C SER A 149 -5.26 -20.24 -11.01
N PRO A 150 -5.85 -21.42 -11.27
CA PRO A 150 -5.10 -22.66 -11.50
C PRO A 150 -4.13 -22.58 -12.68
N ASP A 151 -4.44 -21.74 -13.67
CA ASP A 151 -3.62 -21.55 -14.88
C ASP A 151 -2.62 -20.38 -14.75
N ALA A 152 -2.65 -19.65 -13.62
CA ALA A 152 -1.66 -18.61 -13.35
C ALA A 152 -0.30 -19.22 -12.98
N THR A 153 0.76 -18.43 -13.14
CA THR A 153 2.06 -18.69 -12.53
C THR A 153 2.22 -17.73 -11.36
N VAL A 154 2.37 -18.26 -10.15
CA VAL A 154 2.47 -17.47 -8.92
C VAL A 154 3.83 -17.70 -8.30
N VAL A 155 4.49 -16.63 -7.88
CA VAL A 155 5.71 -16.69 -7.08
C VAL A 155 5.58 -15.76 -5.89
N LEU A 156 6.08 -16.19 -4.73
CA LEU A 156 6.37 -15.29 -3.63
C LEU A 156 7.82 -14.82 -3.74
N VAL A 157 8.13 -13.66 -3.16
CA VAL A 157 9.49 -13.26 -2.88
C VAL A 157 9.91 -13.96 -1.60
N ASN A 158 11.10 -14.54 -1.60
CA ASN A 158 11.67 -15.22 -0.45
C ASN A 158 12.21 -14.22 0.60
N HIS A 159 11.34 -13.31 1.08
CA HIS A 159 11.66 -12.24 2.03
C HIS A 159 10.40 -11.77 2.76
N ALA A 160 10.55 -11.41 4.05
CA ALA A 160 9.46 -10.88 4.87
C ALA A 160 9.67 -9.37 5.01
N TYR A 161 9.07 -8.60 4.11
CA TYR A 161 9.29 -7.16 4.06
C TYR A 161 8.83 -6.51 5.36
N GLN A 162 9.68 -5.68 5.97
CA GLN A 162 9.26 -4.77 7.04
C GLN A 162 8.58 -3.54 6.47
N LEU A 163 7.94 -2.76 7.36
CA LEU A 163 7.26 -1.52 7.01
C LEU A 163 8.16 -0.55 6.22
N ASP A 164 9.35 -0.25 6.72
CA ASP A 164 10.26 0.68 6.04
C ASP A 164 10.72 0.18 4.66
N GLU A 165 10.91 -1.14 4.52
CA GLU A 165 11.27 -1.74 3.23
C GLU A 165 10.12 -1.63 2.22
N ILE A 166 8.91 -2.06 2.60
CA ILE A 166 7.77 -2.02 1.68
C ILE A 166 7.41 -0.59 1.31
N ASP A 167 7.58 0.35 2.25
CA ASP A 167 7.24 1.75 2.02
C ASP A 167 8.26 2.48 1.14
N SER A 168 9.53 2.05 1.19
CA SER A 168 10.59 2.58 0.32
C SER A 168 10.45 2.22 -1.17
N ILE A 169 9.57 1.26 -1.51
CA ILE A 169 9.36 0.84 -2.90
C ILE A 169 8.58 1.93 -3.65
N THR A 170 9.27 2.68 -4.50
CA THR A 170 8.68 3.70 -5.38
C THR A 170 7.91 3.08 -6.55
N PHE A 171 7.09 3.89 -7.23
CA PHE A 171 6.35 3.44 -8.43
C PHE A 171 7.27 2.84 -9.50
N SER A 172 8.37 3.51 -9.84
CA SER A 172 9.30 3.00 -10.85
C SER A 172 10.06 1.76 -10.38
N HIS A 173 10.34 1.64 -9.08
CA HIS A 173 10.98 0.45 -8.50
C HIS A 173 10.04 -0.75 -8.58
N LEU A 174 8.78 -0.62 -8.16
CA LEU A 174 7.77 -1.66 -8.30
C LEU A 174 7.60 -2.10 -9.76
N HIS A 175 7.50 -1.13 -10.68
CA HIS A 175 7.40 -1.41 -12.11
C HIS A 175 8.60 -2.22 -12.64
N GLU A 176 9.80 -1.95 -12.14
CA GLU A 176 10.99 -2.72 -12.49
C GLU A 176 10.94 -4.14 -11.88
N MET A 177 10.50 -4.28 -10.63
CA MET A 177 10.32 -5.56 -9.96
C MET A 177 9.32 -6.47 -10.68
N VAL A 178 8.19 -5.92 -11.14
CA VAL A 178 7.19 -6.66 -11.94
C VAL A 178 7.82 -7.19 -13.24
N ARG A 179 8.67 -6.40 -13.89
CA ARG A 179 9.37 -6.83 -15.11
C ARG A 179 10.43 -7.90 -14.84
N ASP A 180 11.14 -7.79 -13.72
CA ASP A 180 12.09 -8.79 -13.25
C ASP A 180 11.40 -10.13 -12.93
N ALA A 181 10.24 -10.07 -12.27
CA ALA A 181 9.41 -11.25 -11.99
C ALA A 181 8.96 -11.92 -13.29
N HIS A 182 8.45 -11.16 -14.26
CA HIS A 182 8.05 -11.71 -15.56
C HIS A 182 9.23 -12.37 -16.29
N ALA A 183 10.41 -11.76 -16.28
CA ALA A 183 11.60 -12.35 -16.87
C ALA A 183 11.97 -13.69 -16.19
N SER A 184 11.91 -13.72 -14.86
CA SER A 184 12.23 -14.90 -14.05
C SER A 184 11.22 -16.04 -14.23
N MET A 185 9.94 -15.73 -14.42
CA MET A 185 8.89 -16.73 -14.67
C MET A 185 8.95 -17.35 -16.07
N HIS A 186 9.56 -16.66 -17.04
CA HIS A 186 9.66 -17.13 -18.42
C HIS A 186 11.00 -17.76 -18.79
N ASP A 187 12.10 -17.27 -18.23
CA ASP A 187 13.44 -17.72 -18.60
C ASP A 187 13.93 -18.81 -17.62
N MET A 188 14.14 -20.03 -18.12
CA MET A 188 14.68 -21.15 -17.32
C MET A 188 16.15 -20.94 -16.92
N ARG A 189 16.82 -19.94 -17.51
CA ARG A 189 18.13 -19.46 -17.04
C ARG A 189 17.85 -18.38 -16.01
N ALA A 190 18.37 -18.55 -14.79
CA ALA A 190 18.21 -17.63 -13.68
C ALA A 190 18.42 -16.17 -14.12
N ALA A 191 17.34 -15.50 -14.52
CA ALA A 191 17.34 -14.07 -14.75
C ALA A 191 17.61 -13.43 -13.39
N THR A 192 18.61 -12.57 -13.31
CA THR A 192 18.92 -11.89 -12.06
C THR A 192 17.81 -10.90 -11.75
N ALA A 193 16.97 -11.24 -10.77
CA ALA A 193 15.90 -10.40 -10.24
C ALA A 193 16.47 -9.20 -9.44
N THR A 194 17.19 -8.33 -10.15
CA THR A 194 18.05 -7.29 -9.58
C THR A 194 17.24 -6.23 -8.84
N ALA A 195 16.12 -5.79 -9.39
CA ALA A 195 15.22 -4.84 -8.75
C ALA A 195 14.60 -5.42 -7.48
N ILE A 196 14.22 -6.70 -7.49
CA ILE A 196 13.74 -7.40 -6.29
C ILE A 196 14.85 -7.53 -5.24
N SER A 197 16.09 -7.82 -5.64
CA SER A 197 17.20 -7.86 -4.67
C SER A 197 17.52 -6.49 -4.07
N ARG A 198 17.27 -5.39 -4.81
CA ARG A 198 17.48 -4.02 -4.32
C ARG A 198 16.38 -3.52 -3.39
N SER A 199 15.23 -4.18 -3.31
CA SER A 199 14.16 -3.80 -2.38
C SER A 199 14.34 -4.35 -0.97
N PHE A 200 15.37 -5.18 -0.75
CA PHE A 200 15.74 -5.62 0.59
C PHE A 200 16.57 -4.52 1.27
N ALA A 201 16.21 -4.15 2.49
CA ALA A 201 17.05 -3.31 3.32
C ALA A 201 18.27 -4.11 3.82
N GLU A 202 19.30 -3.38 4.22
CA GLU A 202 20.35 -3.99 5.02
C GLU A 202 19.76 -4.49 6.35
N PRO A 203 20.20 -5.64 6.87
CA PRO A 203 19.72 -6.14 8.16
C PRO A 203 19.90 -5.06 9.23
N VAL A 204 18.80 -4.59 9.80
CA VAL A 204 18.83 -3.68 10.95
C VAL A 204 19.21 -4.51 12.17
N ASP A 205 20.09 -3.97 13.02
CA ASP A 205 20.43 -4.58 14.31
C ASP A 205 19.13 -4.87 15.09
N GLU A 206 19.06 -6.08 15.66
CA GLU A 206 17.88 -6.65 16.31
C GLU A 206 17.15 -5.62 17.20
N PRO A 207 16.02 -5.05 16.75
CA PRO A 207 15.43 -3.90 17.44
C PRO A 207 14.76 -4.30 18.77
N PHE A 208 14.57 -5.60 18.98
CA PHE A 208 13.95 -6.18 20.16
C PHE A 208 14.98 -6.94 20.99
N ALA A 209 14.98 -6.70 22.31
CA ALA A 209 15.73 -7.50 23.27
C ALA A 209 15.15 -8.92 23.34
N ALA A 210 15.91 -9.89 23.84
CA ALA A 210 15.56 -11.31 23.76
C ALA A 210 14.22 -11.67 24.43
N GLU A 211 13.82 -10.93 25.46
CA GLU A 211 12.59 -11.11 26.23
C GLU A 211 11.41 -10.23 25.80
N ASP A 212 11.60 -9.32 24.83
CA ASP A 212 10.55 -8.40 24.42
C ASP A 212 9.40 -9.14 23.73
N LEU A 213 8.17 -8.74 24.03
CA LEU A 213 7.00 -9.15 23.25
C LEU A 213 6.90 -8.21 22.05
N ALA A 214 7.30 -8.70 20.88
CA ALA A 214 7.31 -7.95 19.64
C ALA A 214 6.01 -8.20 18.87
N VAL A 215 5.41 -7.10 18.38
CA VAL A 215 4.34 -7.10 17.38
C VAL A 215 4.89 -6.43 16.13
N GLU A 216 4.99 -7.17 15.03
CA GLU A 216 5.63 -6.71 13.80
C GLU A 216 4.68 -6.83 12.62
N LEU A 217 4.46 -5.74 11.89
CA LEU A 217 3.83 -5.79 10.57
C LEU A 217 4.85 -6.26 9.54
N ARG A 218 4.56 -7.38 8.88
CA ARG A 218 5.35 -7.92 7.78
C ARG A 218 4.50 -8.07 6.53
N PHE A 219 5.14 -8.05 5.36
CA PHE A 219 4.48 -8.25 4.08
C PHE A 219 5.11 -9.41 3.33
N LEU A 220 4.27 -10.37 2.92
CA LEU A 220 4.63 -11.32 1.88
C LEU A 220 4.36 -10.67 0.53
N LEU A 221 5.40 -10.35 -0.22
CA LEU A 221 5.30 -9.83 -1.58
C LEU A 221 5.28 -10.99 -2.58
N GLY A 222 4.37 -10.95 -3.54
CA GLY A 222 4.29 -11.93 -4.62
C GLY A 222 4.00 -11.33 -5.97
N PHE A 223 4.12 -12.16 -7.00
CA PHE A 223 3.77 -11.82 -8.37
C PHE A 223 2.92 -12.93 -8.97
N SER A 224 1.90 -12.53 -9.71
CA SER A 224 1.00 -13.45 -10.42
C SER A 224 1.01 -13.11 -11.91
N MET A 225 1.35 -14.10 -12.74
CA MET A 225 1.32 -14.00 -14.20
C MET A 225 0.19 -14.86 -14.75
N LYS A 226 -0.67 -14.25 -15.55
CA LYS A 226 -1.95 -14.82 -16.00
C LYS A 226 -2.29 -14.39 -17.42
N SER A 227 -3.27 -15.07 -18.02
CA SER A 227 -3.88 -14.60 -19.27
C SER A 227 -4.72 -13.35 -19.00
N VAL A 228 -4.69 -12.36 -19.91
CA VAL A 228 -5.57 -11.17 -19.82
C VAL A 228 -7.07 -11.54 -19.87
N ASP A 229 -7.39 -12.68 -20.50
CA ASP A 229 -8.76 -13.16 -20.66
C ASP A 229 -9.19 -14.16 -19.56
N ASP A 230 -8.38 -14.33 -18.52
CA ASP A 230 -8.65 -15.28 -17.45
C ASP A 230 -9.92 -14.87 -16.67
N LYS A 231 -10.95 -15.71 -16.79
CA LYS A 231 -12.27 -15.51 -16.17
C LYS A 231 -12.23 -15.58 -14.65
N PHE A 232 -11.19 -16.19 -14.07
CA PHE A 232 -11.00 -16.20 -12.63
C PHE A 232 -10.96 -14.79 -12.06
N TYR A 233 -10.37 -13.81 -12.76
CA TYR A 233 -10.18 -12.44 -12.26
C TYR A 233 -11.26 -11.45 -12.73
N GLN A 234 -12.26 -11.92 -13.47
CA GLN A 234 -13.32 -11.06 -14.00
C GLN A 234 -14.52 -11.09 -13.06
N ALA A 235 -14.59 -10.09 -12.18
CA ALA A 235 -15.77 -9.88 -11.35
C ALA A 235 -17.03 -9.75 -12.24
N PRO A 236 -18.16 -10.39 -11.86
CA PRO A 236 -19.42 -10.21 -12.56
C PRO A 236 -19.82 -8.73 -12.66
N ALA A 237 -20.45 -8.35 -13.78
CA ALA A 237 -20.96 -6.98 -13.97
C ALA A 237 -22.25 -6.69 -13.19
N ASP A 238 -22.97 -7.73 -12.79
CA ASP A 238 -24.14 -7.63 -11.92
C ASP A 238 -23.69 -7.46 -10.47
N GLU A 239 -24.21 -6.43 -9.79
CA GLU A 239 -23.78 -6.02 -8.43
C GLU A 239 -23.95 -7.16 -7.42
N VAL A 240 -25.10 -7.83 -7.41
CA VAL A 240 -25.36 -8.95 -6.49
C VAL A 240 -24.43 -10.13 -6.76
N ALA A 241 -24.17 -10.43 -8.03
CA ALA A 241 -23.21 -11.46 -8.41
C ALA A 241 -21.77 -11.07 -8.07
N ALA A 242 -21.42 -9.78 -8.18
CA ALA A 242 -20.12 -9.25 -7.78
C ALA A 242 -19.92 -9.38 -6.27
N ASP A 243 -20.90 -8.99 -5.46
CA ASP A 243 -20.86 -9.13 -4.01
C ASP A 243 -20.66 -10.59 -3.59
N ALA A 244 -21.43 -11.50 -4.18
CA ALA A 244 -21.27 -12.94 -3.92
C ALA A 244 -19.89 -13.47 -4.34
N TRP A 245 -19.32 -12.93 -5.43
CA TRP A 245 -17.99 -13.29 -5.91
C TRP A 245 -16.89 -12.81 -4.95
N TYR A 246 -16.96 -11.56 -4.47
CA TYR A 246 -16.03 -11.01 -3.49
C TYR A 246 -16.15 -11.72 -2.13
N ALA A 247 -17.35 -11.95 -1.62
CA ALA A 247 -17.58 -12.69 -0.37
C ALA A 247 -17.02 -14.13 -0.44
N ALA A 248 -17.15 -14.78 -1.60
CA ALA A 248 -16.56 -16.10 -1.79
C ALA A 248 -15.02 -16.05 -1.81
N ARG A 249 -14.42 -14.99 -2.38
CA ARG A 249 -12.95 -14.78 -2.36
C ARG A 249 -12.45 -14.54 -0.94
N GLU A 250 -13.15 -13.71 -0.18
CA GLU A 250 -12.85 -13.44 1.23
C GLU A 250 -12.93 -14.72 2.08
N SER A 251 -13.98 -15.53 1.90
CA SER A 251 -14.13 -16.79 2.63
C SER A 251 -13.01 -17.79 2.31
N ARG A 252 -12.56 -17.86 1.05
CA ARG A 252 -11.39 -18.68 0.67
C ARG A 252 -10.12 -18.16 1.32
N PHE A 253 -9.94 -16.83 1.38
CA PHE A 253 -8.79 -16.22 2.05
C PHE A 253 -8.78 -16.57 3.54
N GLN A 254 -9.89 -16.37 4.27
CA GLN A 254 -9.98 -16.72 5.68
C GLN A 254 -9.63 -18.21 5.93
N GLN A 255 -10.21 -19.13 5.15
CA GLN A 255 -9.88 -20.55 5.25
C GLN A 255 -8.40 -20.86 4.94
N TRP A 256 -7.84 -20.18 3.94
CA TRP A 256 -6.43 -20.32 3.58
C TRP A 256 -5.52 -19.89 4.74
N THR A 257 -5.81 -18.76 5.41
CA THR A 257 -4.98 -18.26 6.51
C THR A 257 -4.84 -19.28 7.65
N GLU A 258 -5.93 -19.96 8.02
CA GLU A 258 -5.91 -21.03 9.02
C GLU A 258 -5.04 -22.22 8.56
N GLN A 259 -5.19 -22.62 7.30
CA GLN A 259 -4.48 -23.76 6.72
C GLN A 259 -2.96 -23.53 6.61
N VAL A 260 -2.55 -22.32 6.24
CA VAL A 260 -1.13 -22.02 5.97
C VAL A 260 -0.36 -21.47 7.15
N THR A 261 -1.03 -21.09 8.25
CA THR A 261 -0.36 -20.60 9.47
C THR A 261 0.83 -21.48 9.90
N PRO A 262 0.72 -22.83 9.92
CA PRO A 262 1.87 -23.69 10.26
C PRO A 262 3.04 -23.59 9.27
N LEU A 263 2.76 -23.38 7.98
CA LEU A 263 3.80 -23.19 6.96
C LEU A 263 4.50 -21.84 7.14
N VAL A 264 3.74 -20.79 7.43
CA VAL A 264 4.28 -19.45 7.68
C VAL A 264 5.16 -19.42 8.93
N ARG A 265 4.77 -20.12 10.01
CA ARG A 265 5.62 -20.29 11.20
C ARG A 265 6.98 -20.92 10.86
N ARG A 266 6.97 -22.01 10.07
CA ARG A 266 8.21 -22.66 9.58
C ARG A 266 9.04 -21.73 8.69
N CYS A 267 8.39 -20.83 7.95
CA CYS A 267 9.06 -19.83 7.14
C CYS A 267 9.65 -18.68 7.95
N PHE A 268 9.28 -18.44 9.21
CA PHE A 268 9.77 -17.26 9.95
C PHE A 268 10.71 -17.56 11.11
N GLY A 269 10.94 -18.84 11.43
CA GLY A 269 11.91 -19.19 12.44
C GLY A 269 12.08 -20.70 12.63
N PRO A 270 12.97 -21.09 13.55
CA PRO A 270 13.12 -22.48 13.93
C PRO A 270 11.85 -23.02 14.60
N ALA A 271 11.67 -24.34 14.57
CA ALA A 271 10.43 -25.00 15.00
C ALA A 271 10.09 -24.83 16.49
N ASP A 272 11.06 -24.46 17.33
CA ASP A 272 10.90 -24.20 18.76
C ASP A 272 10.51 -22.75 19.07
N ARG A 273 10.49 -21.88 18.05
CA ARG A 273 10.07 -20.49 18.21
C ARG A 273 8.55 -20.38 18.19
N ASP A 274 8.00 -19.81 19.24
CA ASP A 274 6.58 -19.45 19.27
C ASP A 274 6.35 -18.18 18.46
N ILE A 275 5.50 -18.30 17.43
CA ILE A 275 5.15 -17.23 16.50
C ILE A 275 3.65 -17.28 16.30
N GLU A 276 2.94 -16.28 16.78
CA GLU A 276 1.54 -16.09 16.43
C GLU A 276 1.42 -15.21 15.17
N VAL A 277 0.52 -15.59 14.27
CA VAL A 277 0.40 -15.03 12.93
C VAL A 277 -1.04 -14.59 12.71
N HIS A 278 -1.22 -13.31 12.39
CA HIS A 278 -2.52 -12.75 12.01
C HIS A 278 -2.43 -12.15 10.62
N PHE A 279 -3.03 -12.79 9.64
CA PHE A 279 -3.12 -12.26 8.28
C PHE A 279 -4.18 -11.18 8.21
N LEU A 280 -3.93 -10.14 7.41
CA LEU A 280 -4.92 -9.09 7.16
C LEU A 280 -5.77 -9.42 5.94
N TYR A 281 -5.20 -9.28 4.74
CA TYR A 281 -5.89 -9.54 3.48
C TYR A 281 -4.85 -9.76 2.36
N GLN A 282 -5.29 -10.22 1.19
CA GLN A 282 -4.47 -10.23 -0.02
C GLN A 282 -5.03 -9.18 -0.98
N ASP A 283 -4.17 -8.32 -1.54
CA ASP A 283 -4.54 -7.34 -2.55
C ASP A 283 -3.35 -7.03 -3.46
N LEU A 284 -3.59 -6.27 -4.52
CA LEU A 284 -2.53 -5.67 -5.31
C LEU A 284 -1.60 -4.83 -4.41
N PHE A 285 -0.36 -4.66 -4.83
CA PHE A 285 0.72 -4.11 -4.01
C PHE A 285 0.33 -2.84 -3.25
N HIS A 286 -0.20 -1.82 -3.95
CA HIS A 286 -0.50 -0.53 -3.32
C HIS A 286 -1.70 -0.62 -2.37
N GLY A 287 -2.80 -1.25 -2.77
CA GLY A 287 -3.96 -1.46 -1.92
C GLY A 287 -3.63 -2.32 -0.68
N GLY A 288 -2.81 -3.36 -0.87
CA GLY A 288 -2.31 -4.24 0.17
C GLY A 288 -1.35 -3.56 1.14
N LYS A 289 -0.46 -2.69 0.63
CA LYS A 289 0.42 -1.87 1.46
C LYS A 289 -0.41 -0.89 2.29
N GLU A 290 -1.31 -0.15 1.65
CA GLU A 290 -2.04 0.96 2.26
C GLU A 290 -2.88 0.53 3.47
N ARG A 291 -3.75 -0.50 3.34
CA ARG A 291 -4.54 -0.93 4.52
C ARG A 291 -3.71 -1.69 5.55
N GLY A 292 -2.64 -2.39 5.16
CA GLY A 292 -1.69 -2.97 6.12
C GLY A 292 -1.07 -1.90 7.02
N ILE A 293 -0.64 -0.79 6.43
CA ILE A 293 -0.11 0.37 7.16
C ILE A 293 -1.19 1.04 8.02
N ALA A 294 -2.39 1.22 7.48
CA ALA A 294 -3.51 1.82 8.21
C ALA A 294 -3.85 1.02 9.48
N GLU A 295 -3.91 -0.31 9.37
CA GLU A 295 -4.17 -1.21 10.50
C GLU A 295 -3.05 -1.15 11.54
N TYR A 296 -1.78 -1.11 11.11
CA TYR A 296 -0.66 -0.98 12.03
C TYR A 296 -0.71 0.31 12.86
N PHE A 297 -0.99 1.44 12.23
CA PHE A 297 -1.13 2.70 12.97
C PHE A 297 -2.38 2.73 13.85
N MET A 298 -3.46 2.04 13.47
CA MET A 298 -4.61 1.85 14.35
C MET A 298 -4.19 1.08 15.60
N LEU A 299 -3.55 -0.08 15.47
CA LEU A 299 -3.10 -0.89 16.61
C LEU A 299 -2.09 -0.15 17.49
N GLN A 300 -1.16 0.60 16.89
CA GLN A 300 -0.22 1.44 17.63
C GLN A 300 -0.96 2.48 18.48
N MET A 301 -1.91 3.19 17.89
CA MET A 301 -2.75 4.15 18.62
C MET A 301 -3.51 3.47 19.78
N MET A 302 -4.10 2.30 19.54
CA MET A 302 -4.81 1.54 20.58
C MET A 302 -3.86 1.10 21.71
N SER A 303 -2.64 0.70 21.37
CA SER A 303 -1.60 0.32 22.32
C SER A 303 -1.18 1.51 23.18
N ASP A 304 -0.92 2.68 22.57
CA ASP A 304 -0.51 3.90 23.27
C ASP A 304 -1.58 4.38 24.25
N LEU A 305 -2.85 4.33 23.84
CA LEU A 305 -3.99 4.67 24.70
C LEU A 305 -4.13 3.71 25.88
N ASN A 306 -4.05 2.40 25.65
CA ASN A 306 -4.09 1.39 26.72
C ASN A 306 -2.92 1.51 27.69
N HIS A 307 -1.72 1.80 27.17
CA HIS A 307 -0.54 2.00 28.00
C HIS A 307 -0.74 3.22 28.92
N ALA A 308 -1.19 4.35 28.38
CA ALA A 308 -1.44 5.55 29.16
C ALA A 308 -2.52 5.35 30.24
N LEU A 309 -3.59 4.61 29.94
CA LEU A 309 -4.60 4.20 30.91
C LEU A 309 -3.99 3.39 32.05
N SER A 310 -3.16 2.39 31.72
CA SER A 310 -2.49 1.53 32.70
C SER A 310 -1.51 2.31 33.58
N GLU A 311 -0.68 3.17 33.00
CA GLU A 311 0.29 4.01 33.73
C GLU A 311 -0.39 4.94 34.73
N GLN A 312 -1.57 5.47 34.38
CA GLN A 312 -2.35 6.36 35.24
C GLN A 312 -3.31 5.62 36.18
N GLY A 313 -3.40 4.29 36.07
CA GLY A 313 -4.32 3.46 36.86
C GLY A 313 -5.79 3.80 36.61
N LEU A 314 -6.12 4.21 35.38
CA LEU A 314 -7.47 4.56 34.95
C LEU A 314 -8.11 3.40 34.20
N GLU A 315 -9.40 3.18 34.45
CA GLU A 315 -10.22 2.26 33.68
C GLU A 315 -10.75 2.98 32.43
N ALA A 316 -10.82 2.32 31.28
CA ALA A 316 -11.28 2.92 30.03
C ALA A 316 -12.68 3.57 30.15
N VAL A 317 -13.60 2.93 30.88
CA VAL A 317 -14.96 3.43 31.17
C VAL A 317 -14.97 4.76 31.96
N SER A 318 -13.88 5.09 32.63
CA SER A 318 -13.72 6.35 33.38
C SER A 318 -13.19 7.50 32.53
N THR A 319 -13.06 7.29 31.22
CA THR A 319 -12.52 8.27 30.27
C THR A 319 -13.50 8.56 29.13
N ARG A 320 -13.29 9.70 28.48
CA ARG A 320 -13.97 10.09 27.24
C ARG A 320 -12.93 10.38 26.15
N ALA A 321 -13.19 9.94 24.93
CA ALA A 321 -12.36 10.25 23.78
C ALA A 321 -12.96 11.41 22.98
N VAL A 322 -12.11 12.30 22.48
CA VAL A 322 -12.45 13.25 21.42
C VAL A 322 -11.57 12.95 20.22
N VAL A 323 -12.21 12.64 19.09
CA VAL A 323 -11.55 12.22 17.86
C VAL A 323 -11.77 13.24 16.75
N GLY A 324 -10.82 13.42 15.84
CA GLY A 324 -11.02 14.31 14.71
C GLY A 324 -9.78 14.51 13.86
N PRO A 325 -9.90 15.16 12.69
CA PRO A 325 -8.75 15.49 11.87
C PRO A 325 -7.88 16.53 12.59
N ALA A 326 -6.56 16.41 12.47
CA ALA A 326 -5.60 17.40 12.90
C ALA A 326 -4.52 17.59 11.82
N GLU A 327 -3.78 18.69 11.92
CA GLU A 327 -2.63 18.97 11.06
C GLU A 327 -1.35 18.78 11.87
N PHE A 328 -0.40 18.04 11.32
CA PHE A 328 0.94 17.87 11.87
C PHE A 328 1.96 18.21 10.79
N GLY A 329 2.49 19.43 10.84
CA GLY A 329 3.29 19.97 9.74
C GLY A 329 2.43 20.09 8.47
N ASP A 330 2.88 19.48 7.37
CA ASP A 330 2.16 19.44 6.09
C ASP A 330 1.26 18.20 5.95
N GLU A 331 1.22 17.34 6.97
CA GLU A 331 0.45 16.08 6.95
C GLU A 331 -0.88 16.20 7.69
N LYS A 332 -1.86 15.44 7.21
CA LYS A 332 -3.13 15.24 7.90
C LYS A 332 -3.06 13.98 8.74
N VAL A 333 -3.49 14.09 9.98
CA VAL A 333 -3.59 12.97 10.91
C VAL A 333 -4.99 12.89 11.48
N LEU A 334 -5.37 11.71 11.95
CA LEU A 334 -6.53 11.52 12.80
C LEU A 334 -6.04 11.43 14.24
N ARG A 335 -6.46 12.39 15.06
CA ARG A 335 -6.04 12.49 16.47
C ARG A 335 -7.14 11.98 17.39
N VAL A 336 -6.72 11.29 18.46
CA VAL A 336 -7.53 10.92 19.62
C VAL A 336 -6.96 11.61 20.85
N ASN A 337 -7.76 12.44 21.50
CA ASN A 337 -7.46 12.91 22.84
C ASN A 337 -8.35 12.18 23.86
N LEU A 338 -7.72 11.53 24.82
CA LEU A 338 -8.38 10.85 25.92
C LEU A 338 -8.41 11.76 27.14
N TYR A 339 -9.59 11.97 27.72
CA TYR A 339 -9.77 12.79 28.91
C TYR A 339 -10.38 11.98 30.05
N ALA A 340 -9.92 12.19 31.27
CA ALA A 340 -10.56 11.64 32.46
C ALA A 340 -11.94 12.30 32.66
N ILE A 341 -12.97 11.50 32.95
CA ILE A 341 -14.33 12.02 33.18
C ILE A 341 -14.38 12.80 34.51
N SER A 342 -13.56 12.44 35.49
CA SER A 342 -13.57 13.01 36.84
C SER A 342 -13.26 14.51 36.90
N ASP A 343 -12.29 14.95 36.12
CA ASP A 343 -11.72 16.30 36.19
C ASP A 343 -11.44 16.92 34.81
N ALA A 344 -11.79 16.21 33.73
CA ALA A 344 -11.51 16.60 32.35
C ALA A 344 -10.02 16.79 32.03
N ALA A 345 -9.10 16.22 32.83
CA ALA A 345 -7.68 16.24 32.53
C ALA A 345 -7.39 15.40 31.28
N LEU A 346 -6.45 15.88 30.44
CA LEU A 346 -5.94 15.10 29.31
C LEU A 346 -5.10 13.95 29.86
N VAL A 347 -5.53 12.72 29.56
CA VAL A 347 -4.86 11.46 29.93
C VAL A 347 -3.81 11.13 28.89
N ALA A 348 -4.20 11.15 27.61
CA ALA A 348 -3.34 10.76 26.50
C ALA A 348 -3.76 11.50 25.22
N SER A 349 -2.80 11.68 24.31
CA SER A 349 -3.05 12.07 22.93
C SER A 349 -2.30 11.12 22.02
N SER A 350 -2.98 10.60 21.00
CA SER A 350 -2.42 9.67 20.03
C SER A 350 -2.90 10.02 18.64
N GLU A 351 -2.08 9.76 17.64
CA GLU A 351 -2.33 10.13 16.24
C GLU A 351 -2.05 8.96 15.31
N LYS A 352 -2.81 8.88 14.22
CA LYS A 352 -2.49 8.02 13.08
C LYS A 352 -2.53 8.85 11.79
N PRO A 353 -1.73 8.50 10.77
CA PRO A 353 -1.84 9.13 9.47
C PRO A 353 -3.27 9.06 8.92
N LEU A 354 -3.73 10.17 8.32
CA LEU A 354 -5.00 10.23 7.61
C LEU A 354 -4.71 10.43 6.13
N LEU A 355 -5.01 9.41 5.32
CA LEU A 355 -4.82 9.49 3.89
C LEU A 355 -5.71 10.57 3.30
N GLN A 356 -5.18 11.33 2.37
CA GLN A 356 -5.89 12.47 1.78
C GLN A 356 -7.09 12.07 0.94
N THR A 357 -7.07 10.84 0.43
CA THR A 357 -8.14 10.22 -0.35
C THR A 357 -9.09 9.42 0.53
N ALA A 358 -8.82 9.28 1.82
CA ALA A 358 -9.70 8.54 2.73
C ALA A 358 -11.03 9.29 2.93
N ASP A 359 -12.09 8.51 3.05
CA ASP A 359 -13.37 9.01 3.52
C ASP A 359 -13.30 9.19 5.04
N LEU A 360 -13.27 10.46 5.47
CA LEU A 360 -13.14 10.80 6.88
C LEU A 360 -14.25 10.17 7.74
N ASP A 361 -15.48 10.05 7.20
CA ASP A 361 -16.59 9.47 7.94
C ASP A 361 -16.38 7.97 8.19
N SER A 362 -15.85 7.24 7.21
CA SER A 362 -15.46 5.83 7.37
C SER A 362 -14.33 5.68 8.37
N GLU A 363 -13.27 6.48 8.26
CA GLU A 363 -12.12 6.46 9.16
C GLU A 363 -12.51 6.75 10.62
N LEU A 364 -13.44 7.68 10.83
CA LEU A 364 -13.99 7.99 12.15
C LEU A 364 -14.86 6.86 12.69
N ALA A 365 -15.60 6.14 11.84
CA ALA A 365 -16.40 4.99 12.24
C ALA A 365 -15.50 3.84 12.70
N ASP A 366 -14.48 3.50 11.91
CA ASP A 366 -13.50 2.45 12.24
C ASP A 366 -12.78 2.76 13.55
N LEU A 367 -12.36 4.02 13.74
CA LEU A 367 -11.73 4.46 14.98
C LEU A 367 -12.68 4.37 16.19
N ARG A 368 -13.96 4.71 16.02
CA ARG A 368 -14.95 4.58 17.11
C ARG A 368 -15.13 3.13 17.53
N ASP A 369 -15.22 2.22 16.56
CA ASP A 369 -15.33 0.79 16.84
C ASP A 369 -14.08 0.27 17.56
N ALA A 370 -12.88 0.66 17.12
CA ALA A 370 -11.62 0.32 17.78
C ALA A 370 -11.57 0.83 19.23
N LEU A 371 -11.91 2.10 19.48
CA LEU A 371 -11.99 2.68 20.83
C LEU A 371 -13.01 1.95 21.72
N GLY A 372 -14.14 1.51 21.12
CA GLY A 372 -15.12 0.68 21.79
C GLY A 372 -14.56 -0.68 22.25
N MET A 373 -13.68 -1.30 21.46
CA MET A 373 -13.06 -2.60 21.81
C MET A 373 -12.18 -2.53 23.06
N ILE A 374 -11.58 -1.38 23.38
CA ILE A 374 -10.81 -1.18 24.62
C ILE A 374 -11.65 -0.65 25.78
N GLY A 375 -12.97 -0.53 25.59
CA GLY A 375 -13.91 -0.15 26.65
C GLY A 375 -14.14 1.36 26.81
N ILE A 376 -13.77 2.18 25.83
CA ILE A 376 -14.11 3.62 25.83
C ILE A 376 -15.52 3.77 25.26
N GLU A 377 -16.46 4.18 26.11
CA GLU A 377 -17.89 4.29 25.73
C GLU A 377 -18.31 5.69 25.27
N THR A 378 -17.63 6.73 25.77
CA THR A 378 -17.98 8.12 25.48
C THR A 378 -17.01 8.68 24.45
N ILE A 379 -17.47 8.80 23.21
CA ILE A 379 -16.66 9.28 22.08
C ILE A 379 -17.37 10.47 21.44
N SER A 380 -16.68 11.59 21.28
CA SER A 380 -17.16 12.78 20.56
C SER A 380 -16.26 13.10 19.38
N VAL A 381 -16.79 13.78 18.36
CA VAL A 381 -16.02 14.15 17.16
C VAL A 381 -15.76 15.65 17.14
N ALA A 382 -14.50 16.05 17.00
CA ALA A 382 -14.10 17.42 16.78
C ALA A 382 -14.01 17.75 15.28
N GLN A 383 -14.29 18.99 14.91
CA GLN A 383 -14.03 19.50 13.56
C GLN A 383 -12.52 19.69 13.30
N GLY A 384 -11.74 19.84 14.37
CA GLY A 384 -10.30 20.01 14.33
C GLY A 384 -9.71 20.19 15.72
N PHE A 385 -8.42 20.50 15.78
CA PHE A 385 -7.70 20.83 17.01
C PHE A 385 -6.95 22.15 16.83
N ASP A 386 -6.85 22.95 17.89
CA ASP A 386 -6.07 24.19 17.87
C ASP A 386 -4.55 23.93 18.03
N GLU A 387 -3.76 25.01 18.06
CA GLU A 387 -2.29 24.95 18.15
C GLU A 387 -1.82 24.30 19.45
N GLU A 388 -2.60 24.41 20.52
CA GLU A 388 -2.35 23.76 21.81
C GLU A 388 -2.85 22.30 21.86
N GLY A 389 -3.48 21.83 20.78
CA GLY A 389 -4.01 20.48 20.66
C GLY A 389 -5.35 20.28 21.38
N ALA A 390 -6.05 21.34 21.73
CA ALA A 390 -7.40 21.27 22.29
C ALA A 390 -8.45 21.14 21.16
N PRO A 391 -9.51 20.34 21.37
CA PRO A 391 -10.52 20.08 20.35
C PRO A 391 -11.42 21.29 20.09
N VAL A 392 -11.70 21.55 18.81
CA VAL A 392 -12.55 22.64 18.34
C VAL A 392 -13.78 22.09 17.63
N GLY A 393 -14.94 22.74 17.81
CA GLY A 393 -16.15 22.38 17.08
C GLY A 393 -16.71 20.99 17.39
N ILE A 394 -16.68 20.59 18.66
CA ILE A 394 -17.10 19.25 19.10
C ILE A 394 -18.58 19.00 18.81
N ALA A 395 -18.87 17.94 18.06
CA ALA A 395 -20.16 17.32 17.89
C ALA A 395 -20.24 16.05 18.76
N ALA A 396 -21.43 15.82 19.33
CA ALA A 396 -21.72 14.63 20.13
C ALA A 396 -21.76 13.37 19.27
#